data_AF-A0A8R1IEF7-F1
#
_entry.id   AF-A0A8R1IEF7-F1
#
_cell.length_a   1.000
_cell.length_b   1.000
_cell.length_c   1.000
_cell.angle_alpha   90.00
_cell.angle_beta   90.00
_cell.angle_gamma   90.00
#
_symmetry.space_group_name_H-M   'P 1'
#
loop_
_entity.id
_entity.type
_entity.pdbx_description
1 polymer ?
#
loop_
_entity_poly.entity_id
_entity_poly.type
_entity_poly.pdbx_seq_one_letter_code
_entity_poly.pdbx_strand_id
1 'polypeptide(L)' 'MRKRREKKLETKLKEMTFGGSLKVYGAEVVPTRPYVSILAEINETAERILAAALEKYGLERQFDDFILVE' A
#
# COMPACT_ATOMS: atom_id res chain seq x y z
N MET A 1 16.04 -15.44 3.27
CA MET A 1 14.70 -14.80 3.15
C MET A 1 14.73 -13.38 2.58
N ARG A 2 15.61 -12.47 3.06
CA ARG A 2 15.68 -11.06 2.64
C ARG A 2 15.83 -10.84 1.11
N LYS A 3 16.78 -11.56 0.48
CA LYS A 3 17.04 -11.49 -0.98
C LYS A 3 15.84 -11.79 -1.89
N ARG A 4 14.92 -12.67 -1.49
CA ARG A 4 13.75 -13.01 -2.33
C ARG A 4 12.71 -11.90 -2.33
N ARG A 5 12.49 -11.26 -1.18
CA ARG A 5 11.49 -10.19 -1.02
C ARG A 5 11.94 -8.92 -1.75
N GLU A 6 13.21 -8.58 -1.66
CA GLU A 6 13.82 -7.48 -2.41
C GLU A 6 13.71 -7.70 -3.92
N LYS A 7 14.06 -8.90 -4.41
CA LYS A 7 13.93 -9.23 -5.83
C LYS A 7 12.49 -9.13 -6.34
N LYS A 8 11.49 -9.54 -5.55
CA LYS A 8 10.06 -9.42 -5.92
C LYS A 8 9.61 -7.96 -6.01
N LEU A 9 10.08 -7.11 -5.10
CA LEU A 9 9.79 -5.67 -5.14
C LEU A 9 10.46 -5.02 -6.35
N GLU A 10 11.72 -5.35 -6.63
CA GLU A 10 12.47 -4.80 -7.75
C GLU A 10 11.87 -5.22 -9.10
N THR A 11 11.42 -6.47 -9.23
CA THR A 11 10.69 -6.93 -10.42
C THR A 11 9.38 -6.16 -10.61
N LYS A 12 8.56 -6.03 -9.57
CA LYS A 12 7.32 -5.26 -9.67
C LYS A 12 7.55 -3.79 -10.02
N LEU A 13 8.57 -3.16 -9.42
CA LEU A 13 8.94 -1.79 -9.74
C LEU A 13 9.45 -1.63 -11.18
N LYS A 14 10.17 -2.63 -11.72
CA LYS A 14 10.62 -2.64 -13.12
C LYS A 14 9.49 -2.84 -14.12
N GLU A 15 8.43 -3.56 -13.74
CA GLU A 15 7.23 -3.75 -14.56
C GLU A 15 6.37 -2.48 -14.64
N MET A 16 6.43 -1.63 -13.62
CA MET A 16 5.71 -0.35 -13.59
C MET A 16 6.41 0.67 -14.50
N THR A 17 5.68 1.25 -15.45
CA THR A 17 6.24 2.25 -16.38
C THR A 17 6.46 3.58 -15.66
N PHE A 18 5.54 3.97 -14.78
CA PHE A 18 5.65 5.14 -13.93
C PHE A 18 4.89 4.92 -12.62
N GLY A 19 5.62 4.73 -11.53
CA GLY A 19 5.05 4.40 -10.23
C GLY A 19 6.12 4.31 -9.14
N GLY A 20 5.71 3.95 -7.94
CA GLY A 20 6.63 3.88 -6.81
C GLY A 20 6.03 3.22 -5.59
N SER A 21 6.60 3.55 -4.43
CA SER A 21 6.06 3.11 -3.15
C SER A 21 5.48 4.27 -2.37
N LEU A 22 4.22 4.13 -1.96
CA LEU A 22 3.55 5.08 -1.06
C LEU A 22 3.65 4.57 0.38
N LYS A 23 4.00 5.47 1.31
CA LYS A 23 3.81 5.24 2.75
C LYS A 23 2.44 5.76 3.14
N VAL A 24 1.54 4.86 3.48
CA VAL A 24 0.20 5.19 3.99
C VAL A 24 0.27 5.15 5.50
N TYR A 25 -0.05 6.27 6.14
CA TYR A 25 -0.09 6.39 7.59
C TYR A 25 -1.50 6.07 8.10
N GLY A 26 -1.57 5.21 9.10
CA GLY A 26 -2.84 4.70 9.64
C GLY A 26 -2.78 4.49 11.14
N ALA A 27 -1.94 5.27 11.84
CA ALA A 27 -1.73 5.15 13.29
C ALA A 27 -3.03 5.29 14.10
N GLU A 28 -3.99 6.08 13.62
CA GLU A 28 -5.32 6.22 14.25
C GLU A 28 -6.19 4.97 14.10
N VAL A 29 -5.97 4.20 13.04
CA VAL A 29 -6.72 2.96 12.74
C VAL A 29 -6.05 1.75 13.39
N VAL A 30 -4.74 1.61 13.23
CA VAL A 30 -3.93 0.51 13.77
C VAL A 30 -2.70 1.08 14.49
N PRO A 31 -2.80 1.41 15.80
CA PRO A 31 -1.73 2.09 16.54
C PRO A 31 -0.41 1.31 16.60
N THR A 32 -0.46 -0.02 16.55
CA THR A 32 0.72 -0.89 16.59
C THR A 32 1.51 -0.90 15.28
N ARG A 33 0.93 -0.37 14.19
CA ARG A 33 1.53 -0.31 12.85
C ARG A 33 1.28 1.09 12.26
N PRO A 34 2.08 2.10 12.60
CA PRO A 34 1.77 3.49 12.26
C PRO A 34 1.73 3.77 10.75
N TYR A 35 2.44 2.97 9.95
CA TYR A 35 2.39 3.07 8.49
C TYR A 35 2.57 1.71 7.81
N VAL A 36 2.10 1.62 6.57
CA VAL A 36 2.40 0.54 5.63
C VAL A 36 2.95 1.12 4.34
N SER A 37 3.84 0.38 3.68
CA SER A 37 4.33 0.75 2.35
C SER A 37 3.61 -0.09 1.30
N ILE A 38 2.91 0.53 0.35
CA ILE A 38 2.30 -0.13 -0.81
C ILE A 38 3.05 0.24 -2.09
N LEU A 39 2.86 -0.53 -3.16
CA LEU A 39 3.27 -0.12 -4.50
C LEU A 39 2.04 0.50 -5.18
N ALA A 40 2.23 1.61 -5.87
CA ALA A 40 1.16 2.28 -6.62
C ALA A 40 1.71 2.91 -7.90
N GLU A 41 0.96 2.80 -8.99
CA GLU A 41 1.21 3.54 -10.22
C GLU A 41 0.70 4.98 -10.12
N ILE A 42 1.25 5.89 -10.95
CA ILE A 42 0.83 7.30 -10.92
C ILE A 42 -0.63 7.50 -11.34
N ASN A 43 -1.17 6.59 -12.16
CA ASN A 43 -2.54 6.64 -12.67
C ASN A 43 -3.49 5.74 -11.86
N GLU A 44 -3.05 5.23 -10.71
CA GLU A 44 -3.83 4.33 -9.87
C GLU A 44 -4.93 5.10 -9.12
N THR A 45 -6.12 4.50 -8.99
CA THR A 45 -7.25 5.15 -8.32
C THR A 45 -7.09 5.12 -6.80
N ALA A 46 -7.67 6.12 -6.13
CA ALA A 46 -7.71 6.17 -4.66
C ALA A 46 -8.29 4.88 -4.05
N GLU A 47 -9.31 4.28 -4.68
CA GLU A 47 -9.92 3.03 -4.23
C GLU A 47 -8.92 1.86 -4.25
N ARG A 48 -8.11 1.72 -5.31
CA ARG A 48 -7.08 0.67 -5.36
C ARG A 48 -5.96 0.90 -4.36
N ILE A 49 -5.55 2.15 -4.18
CA ILE A 49 -4.54 2.55 -3.19
C ILE A 49 -5.04 2.23 -1.78
N LEU A 50 -6.29 2.59 -1.47
CA LEU A 50 -6.93 2.31 -0.18
C LEU A 50 -7.05 0.81 0.06
N ALA A 51 -7.57 0.05 -0.90
CA ALA A 51 -7.71 -1.40 -0.78
C ALA A 51 -6.36 -2.08 -0.50
N ALA A 52 -5.30 -1.68 -1.21
CA ALA A 52 -3.95 -2.21 -1.00
C ALA A 52 -3.39 -1.84 0.39
N ALA A 53 -3.72 -0.66 0.92
CA ALA A 53 -3.33 -0.26 2.26
C ALA A 53 -4.10 -1.07 3.32
N LEU A 54 -5.43 -1.18 3.20
CA LEU A 54 -6.28 -1.92 4.12
C LEU A 54 -5.95 -3.41 4.16
N GLU A 55 -5.62 -4.03 3.02
CA GLU A 55 -5.12 -5.41 2.98
C GLU A 55 -3.86 -5.57 3.85
N LYS A 56 -2.94 -4.58 3.83
CA LYS A 56 -1.74 -4.61 4.69
C LYS A 56 -2.03 -4.33 6.15
N TYR A 57 -3.15 -3.68 6.46
CA TYR A 57 -3.63 -3.50 7.81
C TYR A 57 -4.48 -4.69 8.31
N GLY A 58 -4.92 -5.58 7.42
CA GLY A 58 -5.85 -6.66 7.73
C GLY A 58 -7.30 -6.19 7.92
N LEU A 59 -7.67 -5.11 7.22
CA LEU A 59 -8.96 -4.41 7.33
C LEU A 59 -9.72 -4.39 5.99
N GLU A 60 -9.40 -5.30 5.07
CA GLU A 60 -9.96 -5.31 3.71
C GLU A 60 -11.49 -5.43 3.66
N ARG A 61 -12.13 -5.93 4.73
CA ARG A 61 -13.59 -6.06 4.85
C ARG A 61 -14.29 -4.78 5.29
N GLN A 62 -13.54 -3.78 5.74
CA GLN A 62 -14.05 -2.51 6.26
C GLN A 62 -13.81 -1.38 5.24
N PHE A 63 -13.71 -1.71 3.95
CA PHE A 63 -13.32 -0.76 2.91
C PHE A 63 -14.18 0.52 2.92
N ASP A 64 -15.50 0.37 3.08
CA ASP A 64 -16.45 1.48 3.05
C ASP A 64 -16.35 2.42 4.29
N ASP A 65 -15.64 2.00 5.35
CA ASP A 65 -15.47 2.78 6.57
C ASP A 65 -14.28 3.77 6.50
N PHE A 66 -13.48 3.70 5.42
CA PHE A 66 -12.24 4.47 5.30
C PHE A 66 -12.16 5.26 3.99
N ILE A 67 -11.41 6.35 4.04
CA ILE A 67 -11.01 7.14 2.88
C ILE A 67 -9.52 7.46 2.97
N LEU A 68 -8.93 7.88 1.85
CA LEU A 68 -7.58 8.46 1.84
C LEU A 68 -7.67 9.97 2.07
N VAL A 69 -6.67 10.51 2.75
CA VAL A 69 -6.48 11.94 3.00
C VAL A 69 -5.02 12.28 2.64
N GLU A 70 -4.81 13.43 1.97
CA GLU A 70 -3.48 13.95 1.59
C GLU A 70 -2.86 14.85 2.67
#